data_AF-A0A821PV86-F1
#
_entry.id   AF-A0A821PV86-F1
#
_cell.length_a   1.000
_cell.length_b   1.000
_cell.length_c   1.000
_cell.angle_alpha   90.00
_cell.angle_beta   90.00
_cell.angle_gamma   90.00
#
_symmetry.space_group_name_H-M   'P 1'
#
loop_
_entity.id
_entity.type
_entity.pdbx_description
1 polymer ?
#
loop_
_entity_poly.entity_id
_entity_poly.type
_entity_poly.pdbx_seq_one_letter_code
_entity_poly.pdbx_strand_id
1 'polypeptide(L)'
;IFPKGSTGYIQPQDLSLFRSWRFIHEKIEHYVHINQIEMTISDRQYFINIHSIIHNQLSAPQFKNLIKNGFIQARIKNERIGQIEKPKDICFKFYDLYCSINNCNERTLLKCAWCEKTLRYYHLIEGLHLHL
;
A
#
# COMPACT_ATOMS: atom_id res chain seq x y z
N ILE A 1 -13.00 24.90 -14.46
CA ILE A 1 -13.30 24.24 -15.75
C ILE A 1 -12.14 23.29 -16.03
N PHE A 2 -12.40 22.00 -16.19
CA PHE A 2 -11.34 21.03 -16.53
C PHE A 2 -10.92 21.19 -18.00
N PRO A 3 -9.64 20.97 -18.37
CA PRO A 3 -9.15 21.18 -19.73
C PRO A 3 -9.86 20.28 -20.75
N LYS A 4 -10.06 20.76 -21.99
CA LYS A 4 -10.62 19.95 -23.08
C LYS A 4 -9.82 18.64 -23.21
N GLY A 5 -10.50 17.48 -23.15
CA GLY A 5 -9.89 16.15 -23.18
C GLY A 5 -9.69 15.47 -21.81
N SER A 6 -9.97 16.18 -20.71
CA SER A 6 -10.03 15.57 -19.39
C SER A 6 -11.41 14.95 -19.12
N THR A 7 -11.43 13.82 -18.41
CA THR A 7 -12.68 13.15 -18.03
C THR A 7 -13.47 14.04 -17.07
N GLY A 8 -14.66 14.49 -17.46
CA GLY A 8 -15.59 15.22 -16.57
C GLY A 8 -16.18 14.35 -15.45
N TYR A 9 -15.81 13.07 -15.40
CA TYR A 9 -16.18 12.09 -14.39
C TYR A 9 -15.02 11.85 -13.43
N ILE A 10 -15.35 11.59 -12.17
CA ILE A 10 -14.35 11.17 -11.16
C ILE A 10 -13.79 9.80 -11.56
N GLN A 11 -12.46 9.67 -11.58
CA GLN A 11 -11.83 8.41 -11.94
C GLN A 11 -12.04 7.37 -10.83
N PRO A 12 -12.41 6.11 -11.16
CA PRO A 12 -12.61 5.05 -10.17
C PRO A 12 -11.41 4.85 -9.24
N GLN A 13 -10.19 5.02 -9.76
CA GLN A 13 -8.96 4.84 -9.00
C GLN A 13 -8.81 5.89 -7.88
N ASP A 14 -9.23 7.14 -8.11
CA ASP A 14 -9.21 8.23 -7.12
C ASP A 14 -10.17 7.97 -5.95
N LEU A 15 -11.21 7.17 -6.18
CA LEU A 15 -12.24 6.88 -5.18
C LEU A 15 -11.82 5.80 -4.18
N SER A 16 -10.91 4.89 -4.55
CA SER A 16 -10.48 3.81 -3.67
C SER A 16 -8.97 3.53 -3.68
N LEU A 17 -8.42 3.16 -4.84
CA LEU A 17 -7.04 2.68 -4.95
C LEU A 17 -6.02 3.75 -4.54
N PHE A 18 -6.13 4.97 -5.06
CA PHE A 18 -5.16 6.02 -4.76
C PHE A 18 -5.25 6.57 -3.33
N ARG A 19 -6.43 6.53 -2.72
CA ARG A 19 -6.58 6.82 -1.29
C ARG A 19 -5.81 5.82 -0.43
N SER A 20 -5.89 4.56 -0.83
CA SER A 20 -5.22 3.44 -0.17
C SER A 20 -3.71 3.50 -0.39
N TRP A 21 -3.29 3.82 -1.61
CA TRP A 21 -1.89 4.08 -1.95
C TRP A 21 -1.31 5.20 -1.09
N ARG A 22 -1.99 6.35 -1.02
CA ARG A 22 -1.56 7.52 -0.25
C ARG A 22 -1.44 7.19 1.24
N PHE A 23 -2.42 6.46 1.78
CA PHE A 23 -2.37 6.03 3.18
C PHE A 23 -1.14 5.15 3.48
N ILE A 24 -0.82 4.17 2.62
CA ILE A 24 0.36 3.31 2.83
C ILE A 24 1.64 4.15 2.68
N HIS A 25 1.71 5.03 1.69
CA HIS A 25 2.83 5.93 1.47
C HIS A 25 3.13 6.80 2.71
N GLU A 26 2.12 7.50 3.23
CA GLU A 26 2.23 8.35 4.43
C GLU A 26 2.70 7.53 5.65
N LYS A 27 2.30 6.26 5.76
CA LYS A 27 2.78 5.37 6.83
C LYS A 27 4.24 4.98 6.67
N ILE A 28 4.70 4.71 5.46
CA ILE A 28 6.10 4.40 5.20
C ILE A 28 6.97 5.63 5.45
N GLU A 29 6.58 6.81 4.95
CA GLU A 29 7.32 8.07 5.19
C GLU A 29 7.41 8.39 6.69
N HIS A 30 6.30 8.23 7.42
CA HIS A 30 6.30 8.44 8.86
C HIS A 30 7.25 7.49 9.59
N TYR A 31 7.25 6.21 9.21
CA TYR A 31 8.16 5.21 9.79
C TYR A 31 9.62 5.54 9.52
N VAL A 32 9.95 5.87 8.27
CA VAL A 32 11.29 6.31 7.87
C VAL A 32 11.74 7.48 8.73
N HIS A 33 10.89 8.51 8.84
CA HIS A 33 11.22 9.73 9.55
C HIS A 33 11.49 9.47 11.04
N ILE A 34 10.62 8.69 11.70
CA ILE A 34 10.78 8.33 13.12
C ILE A 34 12.06 7.53 13.36
N ASN A 35 12.38 6.58 12.49
CA ASN A 35 13.54 5.70 12.67
C ASN A 35 14.83 6.29 12.10
N GLN A 36 14.82 7.56 11.64
CA GLN A 36 15.97 8.26 11.07
C GLN A 36 16.71 7.41 10.03
N ILE A 37 15.95 6.66 9.23
CA ILE A 37 16.55 5.81 8.19
C ILE A 37 17.27 6.74 7.23
N GLU A 38 18.58 6.59 7.09
CA GLU A 38 19.34 7.33 6.10
C GLU A 38 18.81 6.97 4.72
N MET A 39 18.03 7.88 4.16
CA MET A 39 17.48 7.75 2.84
C MET A 39 17.83 9.00 2.08
N THR A 40 18.53 8.83 0.97
CA THR A 40 18.53 9.81 -0.10
C THR A 40 17.13 9.82 -0.70
N ILE A 41 16.20 10.55 -0.09
CA ILE A 41 14.84 10.82 -0.60
C ILE A 41 14.90 11.43 -2.02
N SER A 42 16.04 12.02 -2.38
CA SER A 42 16.37 12.53 -3.72
C SER A 42 16.69 11.45 -4.76
N ASP A 43 16.75 10.16 -4.40
CA ASP A 43 17.03 9.09 -5.34
C ASP A 43 15.74 8.54 -5.97
N ARG A 44 15.67 8.58 -7.30
CA ARG A 44 14.60 7.97 -8.10
C ARG A 44 14.36 6.51 -7.71
N GLN A 45 15.41 5.79 -7.31
CA GLN A 45 15.31 4.40 -6.87
C GLN A 45 14.42 4.24 -5.64
N TYR A 46 14.47 5.18 -4.70
CA TYR A 46 13.61 5.15 -3.51
C TYR A 46 12.13 5.21 -3.88
N PHE A 47 11.76 6.17 -4.73
CA PHE A 47 10.38 6.29 -5.21
C PHE A 47 9.92 5.02 -5.92
N ILE A 48 10.76 4.45 -6.79
CA ILE A 48 10.47 3.19 -7.48
C ILE A 48 10.23 2.07 -6.47
N ASN A 49 11.09 1.93 -5.46
CA ASN A 49 10.97 0.88 -4.44
C ASN A 49 9.68 1.01 -3.62
N ILE A 50 9.36 2.23 -3.17
CA ILE A 50 8.12 2.51 -2.43
C ILE A 50 6.90 2.21 -3.29
N HIS A 51 6.87 2.68 -4.53
CA HIS A 51 5.77 2.38 -5.45
C HIS A 51 5.63 0.88 -5.70
N SER A 52 6.74 0.16 -5.89
CA SER A 52 6.73 -1.30 -6.07
C SER A 52 6.17 -2.02 -4.85
N ILE A 53 6.54 -1.60 -3.63
CA ILE A 53 6.01 -2.18 -2.39
C ILE A 53 4.52 -1.92 -2.27
N ILE A 54 4.08 -0.67 -2.44
CA ILE A 54 2.67 -0.32 -2.30
C ILE A 54 1.84 -1.05 -3.36
N HIS A 55 2.32 -1.08 -4.61
CA HIS A 55 1.69 -1.82 -5.70
C HIS A 55 1.59 -3.30 -5.36
N ASN A 56 2.66 -3.92 -4.88
CA ASN A 56 2.67 -5.30 -4.43
C ASN A 56 1.60 -5.51 -3.35
N GLN A 57 1.57 -4.70 -2.29
CA GLN A 57 0.57 -4.85 -1.23
C GLN A 57 -0.86 -4.70 -1.75
N LEU A 58 -1.16 -3.67 -2.54
CA LEU A 58 -2.51 -3.41 -3.07
C LEU A 58 -2.94 -4.40 -4.16
N SER A 59 -2.00 -5.17 -4.73
CA SER A 59 -2.30 -6.25 -5.66
C SER A 59 -2.75 -7.54 -4.96
N ALA A 60 -2.60 -7.61 -3.63
CA ALA A 60 -3.02 -8.79 -2.87
C ALA A 60 -4.53 -9.07 -3.06
N PRO A 61 -4.95 -10.36 -3.11
CA PRO A 61 -6.34 -10.74 -3.37
C PRO A 61 -7.36 -10.09 -2.42
N GLN A 62 -6.94 -9.80 -1.18
CA GLN A 62 -7.76 -9.17 -0.15
C GLN A 62 -8.31 -7.80 -0.57
N PHE A 63 -7.57 -7.05 -1.40
CA PHE A 63 -7.96 -5.71 -1.84
C PHE A 63 -8.77 -5.70 -3.16
N LYS A 64 -9.12 -6.86 -3.72
CA LYS A 64 -9.92 -6.94 -4.96
C LYS A 64 -11.25 -6.20 -4.83
N ASN A 65 -11.94 -6.35 -3.69
CA ASN A 65 -13.21 -5.68 -3.44
C ASN A 65 -13.05 -4.16 -3.21
N LEU A 66 -11.91 -3.73 -2.65
CA LEU A 66 -11.57 -2.31 -2.51
C LEU A 66 -11.43 -1.63 -3.87
N ILE A 67 -10.77 -2.29 -4.83
CA ILE A 67 -10.66 -1.79 -6.20
C ILE A 67 -12.03 -1.76 -6.88
N LYS A 68 -12.80 -2.86 -6.80
CA LYS A 68 -14.17 -2.92 -7.36
C LYS A 68 -15.08 -1.82 -6.81
N ASN A 69 -14.97 -1.51 -5.53
CA ASN A 69 -15.75 -0.46 -4.89
C ASN A 69 -15.51 0.93 -5.53
N GLY A 70 -14.30 1.22 -6.02
CA GLY A 70 -14.02 2.45 -6.75
C GLY A 70 -14.84 2.56 -8.04
N PHE A 71 -14.96 1.46 -8.79
CA PHE A 71 -15.78 1.41 -10.02
C PHE A 71 -17.28 1.53 -9.76
N ILE A 72 -17.76 1.02 -8.62
CA ILE A 72 -19.16 1.15 -8.21
C ILE A 72 -19.46 2.58 -7.75
N GLN A 73 -18.58 3.20 -6.96
CA GLN A 73 -18.74 4.60 -6.56
C GLN A 73 -18.72 5.55 -7.77
N ALA A 74 -17.92 5.23 -8.80
CA ALA A 74 -17.92 5.94 -10.07
C ALA A 74 -19.15 5.66 -10.94
N ARG A 75 -20.08 4.80 -10.49
CA ARG A 75 -21.29 4.36 -11.23
C ARG A 75 -20.99 3.67 -12.57
N ILE A 76 -19.78 3.12 -12.74
CA ILE A 76 -19.38 2.37 -13.94
C ILE A 76 -19.87 0.91 -13.85
N LYS A 77 -19.87 0.35 -12.64
CA LYS A 77 -20.35 -1.01 -12.36
C LYS A 77 -21.50 -0.99 -11.38
N ASN A 78 -22.42 -1.95 -11.54
CA ASN A 78 -23.59 -2.10 -10.69
C ASN A 78 -23.66 -3.55 -10.17
N GLU A 79 -22.62 -3.94 -9.43
CA GLU A 79 -22.46 -5.26 -8.84
C GLU A 79 -22.60 -5.15 -7.31
N ARG A 80 -23.17 -6.15 -6.63
CA ARG A 80 -23.07 -6.24 -5.16
C ARG A 80 -21.64 -6.65 -4.80
N ILE A 81 -21.03 -5.94 -3.85
CA ILE A 81 -19.71 -6.30 -3.32
C ILE A 81 -19.84 -6.90 -1.93
N GLY A 82 -18.97 -7.86 -1.64
CA GLY A 82 -18.78 -8.35 -0.28
C GLY A 82 -18.00 -7.37 0.57
N GLN A 83 -17.43 -7.88 1.66
CA GLN A 83 -16.60 -7.11 2.58
C GLN A 83 -15.43 -6.43 1.86
N ILE A 84 -15.16 -5.19 2.27
CA ILE A 84 -14.07 -4.38 1.75
C ILE A 84 -12.98 -4.31 2.82
N GLU A 85 -11.87 -4.97 2.55
CA GLU A 85 -10.68 -4.86 3.38
C GLU A 85 -9.93 -3.55 3.08
N LYS A 86 -9.47 -2.88 4.14
CA LYS A 86 -8.69 -1.64 4.05
C LYS A 86 -7.24 -1.89 4.44
N PRO A 87 -6.25 -1.21 3.83
CA PRO A 87 -4.84 -1.38 4.21
C PRO A 87 -4.57 -1.11 5.69
N LYS A 88 -5.31 -0.19 6.32
CA LYS A 88 -5.20 0.06 7.76
C LYS A 88 -5.42 -1.21 8.57
N ASP A 89 -6.43 -2.00 8.20
CA ASP A 89 -6.87 -3.17 8.95
C ASP A 89 -6.05 -4.42 8.57
N ILE A 90 -5.58 -4.51 7.32
CA ILE A 90 -4.79 -5.64 6.86
C ILE A 90 -3.29 -5.44 7.11
N CYS A 91 -2.72 -4.33 6.66
CA CYS A 91 -1.27 -4.11 6.65
C CYS A 91 -0.75 -3.44 7.92
N PHE A 92 -1.59 -2.68 8.64
CA PHE A 92 -1.17 -1.85 9.78
C PHE A 92 -1.85 -2.18 11.10
N LYS A 93 -2.63 -3.26 11.14
CA LYS A 93 -3.18 -3.82 12.38
C LYS A 93 -2.52 -5.18 12.64
N PHE A 94 -1.43 -5.13 13.39
CA PHE A 94 -0.66 -6.30 13.80
C PHE A 94 -0.17 -6.10 15.24
N TYR A 95 0.00 -7.21 15.96
CA TYR A 95 0.48 -7.21 17.35
C TYR A 95 2.00 -7.37 17.44
N ASP A 96 2.62 -7.99 16.42
CA ASP A 96 4.06 -8.23 16.39
C ASP A 96 4.82 -6.94 16.10
N LEU A 97 5.40 -6.38 17.16
CA LEU A 97 6.20 -5.16 17.10
C LEU A 97 7.51 -5.36 16.32
N TYR A 98 7.95 -6.60 16.16
CA TYR A 98 9.23 -6.96 15.55
C TYR A 98 9.05 -7.76 14.26
N CYS A 99 10.02 -7.61 13.36
CA CYS A 99 10.03 -8.29 12.08
C CYS A 99 10.08 -9.81 12.24
N SER A 100 9.27 -10.53 11.47
CA SER A 100 9.15 -11.99 11.48
C SER A 100 10.27 -12.73 10.73
N ILE A 101 11.30 -12.03 10.24
CA ILE A 101 12.46 -12.65 9.58
C ILE A 101 13.45 -13.10 10.64
N ASN A 102 13.98 -14.31 10.50
CA ASN A 102 14.96 -14.86 11.45
C ASN A 102 16.14 -13.92 11.64
N ASN A 103 16.60 -13.78 12.90
CA ASN A 103 17.69 -12.90 13.32
C ASN A 103 17.44 -11.40 13.06
N CYS A 104 16.18 -10.97 13.01
CA CYS A 104 15.81 -9.56 12.87
C CYS A 104 15.10 -9.03 14.11
N ASN A 105 15.74 -8.12 14.84
CA ASN A 105 15.18 -7.49 16.04
C ASN A 105 14.68 -6.05 15.79
N GLU A 106 14.57 -5.66 14.53
CA GLU A 106 14.04 -4.35 14.15
C GLU A 106 12.51 -4.30 14.21
N ARG A 107 12.01 -3.07 14.36
CA ARG A 107 10.57 -2.81 14.37
C ARG A 107 9.91 -3.16 13.03
N THR A 108 8.69 -3.66 13.12
CA THR A 108 7.85 -3.89 11.96
C THR A 108 7.40 -2.57 11.35
N LEU A 109 7.55 -2.43 10.04
CA LEU A 109 6.95 -1.36 9.25
C LEU A 109 5.49 -1.70 8.89
N LEU A 110 5.28 -2.87 8.28
CA LEU A 110 3.94 -3.33 7.90
C LEU A 110 3.85 -4.87 7.87
N LYS A 111 2.62 -5.37 7.95
CA LYS A 111 2.27 -6.77 7.68
C LYS A 111 1.96 -6.95 6.20
N CYS A 112 2.60 -7.93 5.56
CA CYS A 112 2.39 -8.23 4.16
C CYS A 112 0.97 -8.77 3.92
N ALA A 113 0.23 -8.18 2.97
CA ALA A 113 -1.13 -8.60 2.63
C ALA A 113 -1.19 -9.95 1.87
N TRP A 114 -0.06 -10.46 1.40
CA TRP A 114 0.02 -11.74 0.69
C TRP A 114 0.31 -12.92 1.62
N CYS A 115 1.33 -12.79 2.47
CA CYS A 115 1.85 -13.89 3.28
C CYS A 115 1.78 -13.65 4.79
N GLU A 116 1.18 -12.52 5.21
CA GLU A 116 0.93 -12.15 6.61
C GLU A 116 2.18 -11.97 7.49
N LYS A 117 3.38 -12.06 6.91
CA LYS A 117 4.64 -11.75 7.60
C LYS A 117 4.72 -10.28 7.95
N THR A 118 5.17 -9.98 9.17
CA THR A 118 5.50 -8.63 9.63
C THR A 118 6.93 -8.29 9.25
N LEU A 119 7.14 -7.20 8.51
CA LEU A 119 8.42 -6.89 7.89
C LEU A 119 8.91 -5.48 8.25
N ARG A 120 10.21 -5.36 8.53
CA ARG A 120 10.92 -4.07 8.59
C ARG A 120 11.09 -3.49 7.18
N TYR A 121 11.38 -2.20 7.11
CA TYR A 121 11.67 -1.46 5.87
C TYR A 121 12.66 -2.18 4.93
N TYR A 122 13.86 -2.51 5.42
CA TYR A 122 14.90 -3.14 4.60
C TYR A 122 14.51 -4.54 4.06
N HIS A 123 13.76 -5.34 4.83
CA HIS A 123 13.32 -6.66 4.36
C HIS A 123 12.20 -6.57 3.31
N LEU A 124 11.50 -5.44 3.24
CA LEU A 124 10.57 -5.17 2.15
C LEU A 124 11.32 -4.73 0.87
N ILE A 125 12.35 -3.89 1.01
CA ILE A 125 13.06 -3.26 -0.10
C ILE A 125 14.23 -4.10 -0.61
N GLU A 126 15.24 -4.34 0.22
CA GLU A 126 16.45 -5.08 -0.16
C GLU A 126 16.18 -6.57 -0.30
N GLY A 127 15.32 -7.11 0.56
CA GLY A 127 14.83 -8.49 0.44
C GLY A 127 13.89 -8.71 -0.75
N LEU A 128 13.54 -7.63 -1.47
CA LEU A 128 12.66 -7.61 -2.64
C LEU A 128 11.40 -8.45 -2.40
N HIS A 129 10.71 -8.19 -1.28
CA HIS A 129 9.56 -8.96 -0.83
C HIS A 129 8.32 -8.68 -1.69
N LEU A 130 8.34 -9.19 -2.91
CA LEU A 130 7.33 -9.05 -3.94
C LEU A 130 6.64 -10.40 -4.19
N HIS A 131 5.32 -10.34 -4.37
CA HIS A 131 4.49 -11.48 -4.75
C HIS A 131 3.90 -11.13 -6.12
N LEU A 132 4.35 -11.82 -7.16
CA LEU A 132 3.91 -11.64 -8.55
C LEU A 132 2.79 -12.62 -8.88
#